data_AF-A0A239NU62-F1
#
_entry.id   AF-A0A239NU62-F1
#
_cell.length_a   1.000
_cell.length_b   1.000
_cell.length_c   1.000
_cell.angle_alpha   90.00
_cell.angle_beta   90.00
_cell.angle_gamma   90.00
#
_symmetry.space_group_name_H-M   'P 1'
#
loop_
_entity.id
_entity.type
_entity.pdbx_description
1 polymer ?
#
loop_
_entity_poly.entity_id
_entity_poly.type
_entity_poly.pdbx_seq_one_letter_code
_entity_poly.pdbx_strand_id
1 'polypeptide(L)'
;MEKSRDVILAAEGKRILEHHLALGPQKAVSYLPINTIENVLYLTVPIYRSLIADGGHQSLLFADGECCIGSGAIYAYSPDDLGAVLSESRPILASNDWPTSQIEFLKRVAALWVEPGSSILPVIRRAFGET
;
A
#
# COMPACT_ATOMS: atom_id res chain seq x y z
N MET A 1 4.27 29.98 -19.82
CA MET A 1 5.09 28.87 -19.27
C MET A 1 4.43 28.19 -18.07
N GLU A 2 3.50 28.87 -17.37
CA GLU A 2 2.76 28.36 -16.20
C GLU A 2 1.78 27.22 -16.54
N LYS A 3 0.99 27.37 -17.63
CA LYS A 3 0.05 26.34 -18.10
C LYS A 3 0.67 24.97 -18.40
N SER A 4 1.94 24.93 -18.81
CA SER A 4 2.62 23.66 -19.11
C SER A 4 3.02 22.90 -17.85
N ARG A 5 3.35 23.62 -16.76
CA ARG A 5 3.73 23.02 -15.47
C ARG A 5 2.53 22.40 -14.78
N ASP A 6 1.38 23.09 -14.79
CA ASP A 6 0.15 22.60 -14.16
C ASP A 6 -0.37 21.34 -14.86
N VAL A 7 -0.27 21.28 -16.19
CA VAL A 7 -0.65 20.09 -16.97
C VAL A 7 0.26 18.90 -16.67
N ILE A 8 1.57 19.12 -16.51
CA ILE A 8 2.52 18.06 -16.15
C ILE A 8 2.26 17.54 -14.73
N LEU A 9 2.02 18.44 -13.76
CA LEU A 9 1.69 18.05 -12.39
C LEU A 9 0.36 17.28 -12.30
N ALA A 10 -0.65 17.69 -13.07
CA ALA A 10 -1.93 16.97 -13.15
C ALA A 10 -1.79 15.58 -13.77
N ALA A 11 -0.98 15.45 -14.83
CA ALA A 11 -0.70 14.15 -15.44
C ALA A 11 0.10 13.22 -14.51
N GLU A 12 1.04 13.78 -13.76
CA GLU A 12 1.83 13.06 -12.76
C GLU A 12 0.97 12.56 -11.60
N GLY A 13 0.14 13.43 -11.02
CA GLY A 13 -0.78 13.06 -9.94
C GLY A 13 -1.78 11.98 -10.38
N LYS A 14 -2.30 12.07 -11.60
CA LYS A 14 -3.15 11.04 -12.19
C LYS A 14 -2.44 9.69 -12.29
N ARG A 15 -1.19 9.67 -12.79
CA ARG A 15 -0.40 8.45 -12.92
C ARG A 15 -0.09 7.81 -11.56
N ILE A 16 0.23 8.62 -10.54
CA ILE A 16 0.41 8.15 -9.16
C ILE A 16 -0.88 7.49 -8.68
N LEU A 17 -2.01 8.20 -8.78
CA LEU A 17 -3.29 7.68 -8.32
C LEU A 17 -3.69 6.37 -9.03
N GLU A 18 -3.61 6.33 -10.36
CA GLU A 18 -3.90 5.14 -11.16
C GLU A 18 -3.00 3.97 -10.77
N HIS A 19 -1.70 4.22 -10.60
CA HIS A 19 -0.78 3.19 -10.14
C HIS A 19 -1.20 2.65 -8.77
N HIS A 20 -1.48 3.52 -7.79
CA HIS A 20 -1.83 3.08 -6.44
C HIS A 20 -3.17 2.36 -6.34
N LEU A 21 -4.15 2.73 -7.17
CA LEU A 21 -5.46 2.07 -7.23
C LEU A 21 -5.47 0.78 -8.07
N ALA A 22 -4.46 0.56 -8.92
CA ALA A 22 -4.33 -0.68 -9.69
C ALA A 22 -3.89 -1.86 -8.80
N LEU A 23 -4.81 -2.38 -8.01
CA LEU A 23 -4.63 -3.58 -7.18
C LEU A 23 -5.20 -4.81 -7.89
N GLY A 24 -4.63 -5.97 -7.56
CA GLY A 24 -5.05 -7.25 -8.13
C GLY A 24 -4.04 -8.37 -7.90
N PRO A 25 -4.11 -9.48 -8.63
CA PRO A 25 -3.26 -10.65 -8.44
C PRO A 25 -1.74 -10.39 -8.56
N GLN A 26 -1.37 -9.35 -9.33
CA GLN A 26 0.03 -8.96 -9.55
C GLN A 26 0.52 -7.89 -8.56
N LYS A 27 -0.39 -7.26 -7.82
CA LYS A 27 -0.09 -6.27 -6.78
C LYS A 27 -1.26 -6.21 -5.80
N ALA A 28 -1.17 -7.01 -4.75
CA ALA A 28 -2.25 -7.13 -3.79
C ALA A 28 -2.34 -5.94 -2.82
N VAL A 29 -1.24 -5.18 -2.66
CA VAL A 29 -1.10 -4.08 -1.70
C VAL A 29 -0.44 -2.87 -2.37
N SER A 30 -0.89 -1.68 -2.00
CA SER A 30 -0.18 -0.42 -2.23
C SER A 30 -0.26 0.44 -0.98
N TYR A 31 0.63 1.43 -0.85
CA TYR A 31 0.50 2.43 0.21
C TYR A 31 0.80 3.83 -0.32
N LEU A 32 0.15 4.84 0.25
CA LEU A 32 0.52 6.23 0.06
C LEU A 32 0.70 6.94 1.41
N PRO A 33 1.78 7.70 1.59
CA PRO A 33 1.90 8.67 2.68
C PRO A 33 0.74 9.66 2.65
N ILE A 34 0.22 10.07 3.82
CA ILE A 34 -0.84 11.09 3.91
C ILE A 34 -0.39 12.40 3.25
N ASN A 35 0.88 12.77 3.44
CA ASN A 35 1.44 13.97 2.80
C ASN A 35 1.38 13.90 1.26
N THR A 36 1.57 12.73 0.65
CA THR A 36 1.43 12.56 -0.80
C THR A 36 -0.02 12.70 -1.24
N ILE A 37 -0.95 12.12 -0.47
CA ILE A 37 -2.39 12.22 -0.75
C ILE A 37 -2.83 13.70 -0.75
N GLU A 38 -2.44 14.44 0.28
CA GLU A 38 -2.92 15.81 0.49
C GLU A 38 -2.18 16.85 -0.36
N ASN A 39 -0.85 16.74 -0.48
CA ASN A 39 -0.03 17.80 -1.07
C ASN A 39 0.45 17.52 -2.49
N VAL A 40 0.34 16.27 -2.97
CA VAL A 40 0.69 15.89 -4.35
C VAL A 40 -0.56 15.57 -5.17
N LEU A 41 -1.49 14.80 -4.60
CA LEU A 41 -2.73 14.43 -5.27
C LEU A 41 -3.86 15.45 -5.04
N TYR A 42 -3.70 16.37 -4.07
CA TYR A 42 -4.72 17.34 -3.68
C TYR A 42 -6.06 16.67 -3.32
N LEU A 43 -6.00 15.48 -2.73
CA LEU A 43 -7.15 14.73 -2.23
C LEU A 43 -7.18 14.80 -0.70
N THR A 44 -8.36 14.62 -0.12
CA THR A 44 -8.48 14.35 1.32
C THR A 44 -8.36 12.86 1.58
N VAL A 45 -7.92 12.48 2.78
CA VAL A 45 -7.91 11.07 3.23
C VAL A 45 -9.26 10.37 3.02
N PRO A 46 -10.42 10.94 3.39
CA PRO A 46 -11.71 10.32 3.13
C PRO A 46 -12.00 10.08 1.64
N ILE A 47 -11.68 11.05 0.77
CA ILE A 47 -11.89 10.90 -0.68
C ILE A 47 -11.01 9.77 -1.22
N TYR A 48 -9.73 9.75 -0.87
CA TYR A 48 -8.82 8.71 -1.31
C TYR A 48 -9.26 7.31 -0.88
N ARG A 49 -9.77 7.16 0.36
CA ARG A 49 -10.34 5.88 0.84
C ARG A 49 -11.61 5.48 0.10
N SER A 50 -12.44 6.43 -0.30
CA SER A 50 -13.62 6.16 -1.14
C SER A 50 -13.20 5.60 -2.50
N LEU A 51 -12.17 6.18 -3.15
CA LEU A 51 -11.67 5.70 -4.44
C LEU A 51 -11.14 4.25 -4.35
N ILE A 52 -10.49 3.88 -3.25
CA ILE A 52 -10.07 2.50 -2.99
C ILE A 52 -11.29 1.57 -2.88
N ALA A 53 -12.31 1.99 -2.10
CA ALA A 53 -13.52 1.22 -1.90
C ALA A 53 -14.35 1.05 -3.18
N ASP A 54 -14.42 2.08 -4.02
CA ASP A 54 -15.11 2.06 -5.32
C ASP A 54 -14.46 1.05 -6.29
N GLY A 55 -13.17 0.75 -6.11
CA GLY A 55 -12.45 -0.32 -6.80
C GLY A 55 -12.69 -1.73 -6.22
N GLY A 56 -13.51 -1.87 -5.18
CA GLY A 56 -13.76 -3.14 -4.50
C GLY A 56 -12.65 -3.54 -3.51
N HIS A 57 -11.78 -2.60 -3.13
CA HIS A 57 -10.64 -2.85 -2.25
C HIS A 57 -10.87 -2.30 -0.84
N GLN A 58 -9.98 -2.66 0.08
CA GLN A 58 -10.03 -2.19 1.47
C GLN A 58 -8.80 -1.34 1.81
N SER A 59 -8.92 -0.54 2.87
CA SER A 59 -7.85 0.37 3.29
C SER A 59 -7.65 0.36 4.79
N LEU A 60 -6.40 0.42 5.24
CA LEU A 60 -6.02 0.72 6.63
C LEU A 60 -5.33 2.09 6.68
N LEU A 61 -5.70 2.89 7.68
CA LEU A 61 -5.04 4.15 8.00
C LEU A 61 -4.11 3.91 9.19
N PHE A 62 -2.84 4.30 9.03
CA PHE A 62 -1.86 4.34 10.10
C PHE A 62 -1.44 5.79 10.32
N ALA A 63 -1.60 6.27 11.55
CA ALA A 63 -1.14 7.60 11.94
C ALA A 63 0.39 7.66 12.05
N ASP A 64 0.90 8.87 12.30
CA ASP A 64 2.29 9.05 12.70
C ASP A 64 2.59 8.25 13.99
N GLY A 65 3.75 7.59 14.02
CA GLY A 65 4.14 6.67 15.09
C GLY A 65 3.52 5.26 15.01
N GLU A 66 2.47 5.04 14.21
CA GLU A 66 1.91 3.70 13.96
C GLU A 66 2.52 3.02 12.73
N CYS A 67 3.26 3.77 11.92
CA CYS A 67 4.02 3.26 10.79
C CYS A 67 5.36 3.96 10.64
N CYS A 68 6.24 3.39 9.80
CA CYS A 68 7.56 3.95 9.51
C CYS A 68 7.54 5.23 8.65
N ILE A 69 6.37 5.79 8.36
CA ILE A 69 6.18 6.99 7.54
C ILE A 69 5.76 8.15 8.45
N GLY A 70 6.59 9.19 8.55
CA GLY A 70 6.36 10.29 9.50
C GLY A 70 5.10 11.13 9.28
N SER A 71 4.45 11.03 8.12
CA SER A 71 3.12 11.64 7.91
C SER A 71 1.96 10.71 8.26
N GLY A 72 2.22 9.47 8.68
CA GLY A 72 1.28 8.37 8.53
C GLY A 72 1.11 7.96 7.06
N ALA A 73 0.35 6.88 6.84
CA ALA A 73 0.10 6.33 5.51
C ALA A 73 -1.24 5.59 5.45
N ILE A 74 -1.77 5.47 4.23
CA ILE A 74 -2.91 4.61 3.92
C ILE A 74 -2.42 3.44 3.10
N TYR A 75 -2.66 2.24 3.60
CA TYR A 75 -2.40 0.99 2.91
C TYR A 75 -3.70 0.50 2.27
N ALA A 76 -3.72 0.44 0.95
CA ALA A 76 -4.81 -0.14 0.18
C ALA A 76 -4.48 -1.60 -0.14
N TYR A 77 -5.47 -2.49 -0.10
CA TYR A 77 -5.27 -3.89 -0.43
C TYR A 77 -6.49 -4.54 -1.06
N SER A 78 -6.24 -5.49 -1.97
CA SER A 78 -7.24 -6.43 -2.45
C SER A 78 -7.42 -7.55 -1.43
N PRO A 79 -8.61 -7.74 -0.82
CA PRO A 79 -8.81 -8.74 0.23
C PRO A 79 -8.51 -10.17 -0.24
N ASP A 80 -8.95 -10.50 -1.45
CA ASP A 80 -8.82 -11.85 -2.02
C ASP A 80 -7.38 -12.12 -2.46
N ASP A 81 -6.76 -11.20 -3.19
CA ASP A 81 -5.40 -11.41 -3.71
C ASP A 81 -4.36 -11.40 -2.58
N LEU A 82 -4.50 -10.52 -1.58
CA LEU A 82 -3.63 -10.58 -0.41
C LEU A 82 -3.86 -11.87 0.38
N GLY A 83 -5.12 -12.31 0.50
CA GLY A 83 -5.46 -13.60 1.11
C GLY A 83 -4.76 -14.77 0.41
N ALA A 84 -4.73 -14.77 -0.92
CA ALA A 84 -4.02 -15.78 -1.71
C ALA A 84 -2.51 -15.76 -1.45
N VAL A 85 -1.87 -14.58 -1.50
CA VAL A 85 -0.43 -14.42 -1.21
C VAL A 85 -0.08 -14.96 0.18
N LEU A 86 -0.87 -14.62 1.20
CA LEU A 86 -0.62 -15.07 2.57
C LEU A 86 -0.90 -16.56 2.77
N SER A 87 -1.91 -17.10 2.09
CA SER A 87 -2.22 -18.53 2.12
C SER A 87 -1.09 -19.37 1.52
N GLU A 88 -0.62 -18.99 0.33
CA GLU A 88 0.48 -19.68 -0.36
C GLU A 88 1.82 -19.54 0.39
N SER A 89 2.03 -18.41 1.06
CA SER A 89 3.26 -18.13 1.81
C SER A 89 3.18 -18.57 3.28
N ARG A 90 2.08 -19.23 3.69
CA ARG A 90 1.80 -19.59 5.08
C ARG A 90 2.96 -20.33 5.78
N PRO A 91 3.65 -21.30 5.15
CA PRO A 91 4.78 -21.97 5.80
C PRO A 91 5.93 -21.00 6.15
N ILE A 92 6.26 -20.08 5.24
CA ILE A 92 7.32 -19.09 5.42
C ILE A 92 6.91 -18.06 6.48
N LEU A 93 5.66 -17.59 6.45
CA LEU A 93 5.14 -16.68 7.46
C LEU A 93 5.18 -17.31 8.85
N ALA A 94 4.71 -18.55 8.98
CA ALA A 94 4.70 -19.27 10.26
C ALA A 94 6.12 -19.54 10.79
N SER A 95 7.08 -19.93 9.94
CA SER A 95 8.45 -20.20 10.38
C SER A 95 9.22 -18.97 10.85
N ASN A 96 8.72 -17.77 10.57
CA ASN A 96 9.32 -16.49 10.95
C ASN A 96 8.47 -15.71 11.96
N ASP A 97 7.43 -16.33 12.55
CA ASP A 97 6.49 -15.68 13.47
C ASP A 97 5.81 -14.44 12.86
N TRP A 98 5.47 -14.52 11.57
CA TRP A 98 4.74 -13.48 10.84
C TRP A 98 3.24 -13.75 10.78
N PRO A 99 2.41 -12.69 10.83
CA PRO A 99 0.96 -12.86 10.75
C PRO A 99 0.50 -13.42 9.40
N THR A 100 -0.57 -14.21 9.43
CA THR A 100 -1.16 -14.84 8.24
C THR A 100 -2.53 -14.28 7.85
N SER A 101 -3.09 -13.38 8.66
CA SER A 101 -4.29 -12.60 8.31
C SER A 101 -3.89 -11.28 7.65
N GLN A 102 -4.68 -10.80 6.69
CA GLN A 102 -4.41 -9.57 5.95
C GLN A 102 -4.15 -8.36 6.86
N ILE A 103 -5.03 -8.10 7.83
CA ILE A 103 -4.93 -6.92 8.69
C ILE A 103 -3.66 -6.94 9.54
N GLU A 104 -3.40 -8.03 10.24
CA GLU A 104 -2.21 -8.14 11.10
C GLU A 104 -0.91 -8.15 10.28
N PHE A 105 -0.93 -8.73 9.09
CA PHE A 105 0.20 -8.67 8.17
C PHE A 105 0.50 -7.21 7.78
N LEU A 106 -0.51 -6.44 7.37
CA LEU A 106 -0.33 -5.03 7.00
C LEU A 106 0.11 -4.16 8.18
N LYS A 107 -0.43 -4.40 9.39
CA LYS A 107 0.06 -3.75 10.62
C LYS A 107 1.54 -4.02 10.84
N ARG A 108 1.97 -5.27 10.69
CA ARG A 108 3.38 -5.68 10.86
C ARG A 108 4.29 -5.04 9.81
N VAL A 109 3.85 -5.00 8.55
CA VAL A 109 4.57 -4.33 7.45
C VAL A 109 4.69 -2.83 7.73
N ALA A 110 3.60 -2.17 8.11
CA ALA A 110 3.59 -0.73 8.34
C ALA A 110 4.51 -0.33 9.50
N ALA A 111 4.59 -1.15 10.55
CA ALA A 111 5.33 -0.86 11.77
C ALA A 111 6.84 -1.18 11.70
N LEU A 112 7.31 -1.90 10.68
CA LEU A 112 8.69 -2.40 10.64
C LEU A 112 9.42 -2.08 9.34
N TRP A 113 10.68 -1.66 9.49
CA TRP A 113 11.68 -1.80 8.44
C TRP A 113 12.17 -3.24 8.42
N VAL A 114 11.94 -3.94 7.31
CA VAL A 114 12.43 -5.31 7.13
C VAL A 114 13.83 -5.26 6.54
N GLU A 115 14.78 -5.85 7.26
CA GLU A 115 16.18 -5.87 6.85
C GLU A 115 16.39 -6.57 5.48
N PRO A 116 17.31 -6.05 4.66
CA PRO A 116 17.75 -6.73 3.45
C PRO A 116 18.21 -8.16 3.77
N GLY A 117 17.68 -9.16 3.05
CA GLY A 117 18.03 -10.57 3.26
C GLY A 117 17.08 -11.33 4.20
N SER A 118 16.10 -10.68 4.81
CA SER A 118 15.03 -11.37 5.54
C SER A 118 14.30 -12.36 4.63
N SER A 119 14.05 -13.57 5.13
CA SER A 119 13.33 -14.62 4.39
C SER A 119 11.86 -14.26 4.09
N ILE A 120 11.33 -13.25 4.78
CA ILE A 120 9.97 -12.72 4.58
C ILE A 120 9.91 -11.67 3.48
N LEU A 121 11.03 -11.03 3.17
CA LEU A 121 11.07 -9.95 2.19
C LEU A 121 10.50 -10.36 0.81
N PRO A 122 10.74 -11.58 0.28
CA PRO A 122 10.09 -12.03 -0.95
C PRO A 122 8.55 -12.06 -0.87
N VAL A 123 7.97 -12.38 0.28
CA VAL A 123 6.51 -12.40 0.48
C VAL A 123 5.95 -10.99 0.46
N ILE A 124 6.64 -10.06 1.14
CA ILE A 124 6.27 -8.63 1.14
C ILE A 124 6.36 -8.08 -0.27
N ARG A 125 7.50 -8.26 -0.95
CA ARG A 125 7.70 -7.81 -2.33
C ARG A 125 6.61 -8.31 -3.27
N ARG A 126 6.29 -9.60 -3.19
CA ARG A 126 5.17 -10.19 -3.95
C ARG A 126 3.84 -9.49 -3.66
N ALA A 127 3.53 -9.20 -2.39
CA ALA A 127 2.30 -8.48 -2.04
C ALA A 127 2.25 -7.07 -2.67
N PHE A 128 3.39 -6.38 -2.78
CA PHE A 128 3.52 -5.07 -3.42
C PHE A 128 3.73 -5.12 -4.95
N GLY A 129 3.74 -6.32 -5.55
CA GLY A 129 3.98 -6.49 -6.98
C GLY A 129 5.41 -6.23 -7.42
N GLU A 130 6.35 -6.35 -6.49
CA GLU A 130 7.79 -6.32 -6.75
C GLU A 130 8.28 -7.75 -7.04
N THR A 131 8.84 -7.97 -8.23
CA THR A 131 9.48 -9.23 -8.65
C THR A 131 10.98 -9.15 -8.52
#